data_AF-A0A212QK60-F1
#
_entry.id   AF-A0A212QK60-F1
#
_cell.length_a   1.000
_cell.length_b   1.000
_cell.length_c   1.000
_cell.angle_alpha   90.00
_cell.angle_beta   90.00
_cell.angle_gamma   90.00
#
_symmetry.space_group_name_H-M   'P 1'
#
loop_
_entity.id
_entity.type
_entity.pdbx_description
1 polymer ?
#
loop_
_entity_poly.entity_id
_entity_poly.type
_entity_poly.pdbx_seq_one_letter_code
_entity_poly.pdbx_strand_id
1 'polypeptide(L)' 'MRVMVVDPRKGFIPGPYVVRMGGWTLERYLAEAPESQIWEFVCGEVVMHSPAPPSIRMG' A
#
# COMPACT_ATOMS: atom_id res chain seq x y z
N MET A 1 -7.28 -5.65 6.08
CA MET A 1 -8.10 -4.87 5.10
C MET A 1 -7.71 -5.24 3.66
N ARG A 2 -8.62 -5.13 2.67
CA ARG A 2 -8.30 -5.35 1.23
C ARG A 2 -8.38 -4.00 0.48
N VAL A 3 -7.24 -3.51 0.01
CA VAL A 3 -7.12 -2.26 -0.77
C VAL A 3 -6.72 -2.59 -2.20
N MET A 4 -7.36 -1.95 -3.17
CA MET A 4 -7.02 -2.04 -4.58
C MET A 4 -6.93 -0.63 -5.16
N VAL A 5 -5.81 -0.32 -5.80
CA VAL A 5 -5.53 0.99 -6.38
C VAL A 5 -5.76 0.89 -7.88
N VAL A 6 -6.64 1.74 -8.40
CA VAL A 6 -7.00 1.77 -9.82
C VAL A 6 -6.98 3.20 -10.34
N ASP A 7 -6.80 3.34 -11.65
CA ASP A 7 -6.96 4.62 -12.35
C ASP A 7 -8.46 5.04 -12.43
N PRO A 8 -8.77 6.25 -12.95
CA PRO A 8 -10.17 6.68 -13.11
C PRO A 8 -11.03 5.81 -14.04
N ARG A 9 -10.43 5.02 -14.92
CA ARG A 9 -11.08 4.05 -15.81
C ARG A 9 -11.19 2.66 -15.17
N LYS A 10 -10.82 2.51 -13.90
CA LYS A 10 -10.75 1.24 -13.14
C LYS A 10 -9.69 0.27 -13.64
N GLY A 11 -8.69 0.74 -14.39
CA GLY A 11 -7.51 -0.03 -14.78
C GLY A 11 -6.47 -0.10 -13.68
N PHE A 12 -5.57 -1.09 -13.74
CA PHE A 12 -4.41 -1.13 -12.86
C PHE A 12 -3.45 0.03 -13.14
N ILE A 13 -2.95 0.65 -12.07
CA ILE A 13 -1.90 1.68 -12.20
C ILE A 13 -0.56 0.99 -12.48
N PRO A 14 0.12 1.26 -13.61
CA PRO A 14 1.40 0.66 -13.91
C PRO A 14 2.54 1.31 -13.11
N GLY A 15 3.56 0.52 -12.76
CA GLY A 15 4.78 0.98 -12.09
C GLY A 15 4.65 1.18 -10.58
N PRO A 16 5.74 1.61 -9.91
CA PRO A 16 5.73 1.83 -8.46
C PRO A 16 4.87 3.02 -8.06
N TYR A 17 4.13 2.90 -6.95
CA TYR A 17 3.30 3.97 -6.40
C TYR A 17 3.24 3.93 -4.87
N VAL A 18 2.86 5.07 -4.28
CA VAL A 18 2.62 5.24 -2.84
C VAL A 18 1.20 5.74 -2.63
N VAL A 19 0.47 5.12 -1.69
CA VAL A 19 -0.85 5.58 -1.25
C VAL A 19 -0.76 6.08 0.18
N ARG A 20 -1.27 7.29 0.44
CA ARG A 20 -1.45 7.82 1.79
C ARG A 20 -2.95 7.86 2.11
N MET A 21 -3.33 7.25 3.22
CA MET A 21 -4.71 7.24 3.71
C MET A 21 -4.76 7.87 5.09
N GLY A 22 -5.42 9.02 5.21
CA GLY A 22 -5.66 9.67 6.50
C GLY A 22 -6.78 9.02 7.30
N GLY A 23 -6.92 9.43 8.55
CA GLY A 23 -8.00 8.96 9.44
C GLY A 23 -7.74 7.58 10.05
N TRP A 24 -6.48 7.15 10.09
CA TRP A 24 -6.07 5.92 10.73
C TRP A 24 -5.64 6.17 12.17
N THR A 25 -5.98 5.23 13.05
CA THR A 25 -5.38 5.17 14.39
C THR A 25 -4.30 4.10 14.41
N LEU A 26 -3.40 4.17 15.39
CA LEU A 26 -2.36 3.18 15.58
C LEU A 26 -2.95 1.78 15.84
N GLU A 27 -3.99 1.72 16.67
CA GLU A 27 -4.68 0.47 17.02
C GLU A 27 -5.26 -0.20 15.78
N ARG A 28 -5.89 0.60 14.91
CA ARG A 28 -6.43 0.11 13.65
C ARG A 28 -5.33 -0.41 12.73
N TYR A 29 -4.22 0.32 12.61
CA TYR A 29 -3.06 -0.11 11.84
C TYR A 29 -2.55 -1.48 12.34
N LEU A 30 -2.33 -1.63 13.63
CA LEU A 30 -1.84 -2.88 14.23
C LEU A 30 -2.79 -4.06 14.04
N ALA A 31 -4.11 -3.81 13.97
CA ALA A 31 -5.12 -4.85 13.79
C ALA A 31 -5.39 -5.21 12.32
N GLU A 32 -5.29 -4.24 11.40
CA GLU A 32 -5.81 -4.40 10.03
C GLU A 32 -4.73 -4.40 8.93
N ALA A 33 -3.51 -3.94 9.22
CA ALA A 33 -2.45 -3.86 8.21
C ALA A 33 -2.08 -5.27 7.72
N PRO A 34 -2.12 -5.53 6.39
CA PRO A 34 -1.79 -6.83 5.84
C PRO A 34 -0.28 -7.09 5.87
N GLU A 35 0.12 -8.28 6.32
CA GLU A 35 1.54 -8.69 6.38
C GLU A 35 2.19 -8.86 5.00
N SER A 36 1.39 -9.09 3.95
CA SER A 36 1.87 -9.34 2.59
C SER A 36 2.28 -8.09 1.82
N GLN A 37 2.16 -6.91 2.42
CA GLN A 37 2.51 -5.62 1.82
C GLN A 37 3.27 -4.75 2.82
N ILE A 38 4.02 -3.78 2.30
CA ILE A 38 4.74 -2.80 3.11
C ILE A 38 3.78 -1.67 3.45
N TRP A 39 3.40 -1.58 4.73
CA TRP A 39 2.53 -0.56 5.30
C TRP A 39 3.26 0.15 6.43
N GLU A 40 3.15 1.48 6.51
CA GLU A 40 3.74 2.30 7.57
C GLU A 40 2.68 3.20 8.19
N PHE A 41 2.72 3.37 9.52
CA PHE A 41 1.86 4.34 10.21
C PHE A 41 2.64 5.62 10.52
N VAL A 42 2.12 6.76 10.06
CA VAL A 42 2.76 8.07 10.22
C VAL A 42 1.73 9.11 10.65
N CYS A 43 1.78 9.55 11.90
CA CYS A 43 0.97 10.67 12.45
C CYS A 43 -0.54 10.61 12.11
N GLY A 44 -1.19 9.45 12.23
CA GLY A 44 -2.62 9.30 11.92
C GLY A 44 -2.93 8.98 10.45
N GLU A 45 -1.89 8.78 9.66
CA GLU A 45 -1.98 8.26 8.29
C GLU A 45 -1.37 6.88 8.19
N VAL A 46 -1.80 6.15 7.16
CA VAL A 46 -1.13 4.94 6.71
C VAL A 46 -0.57 5.17 5.31
N VAL A 47 0.71 4.82 5.14
CA VAL A 47 1.43 4.83 3.87
C VAL A 47 1.55 3.40 3.38
N MET A 48 1.00 3.10 2.22
CA MET A 48 1.11 1.81 1.56
C MET A 48 1.98 1.93 0.32
N HIS A 49 2.98 1.06 0.21
CA HIS A 49 3.82 0.97 -0.97
C HIS A 49 3.27 -0.09 -1.92
N SER A 50 3.29 0.20 -3.23
CA SER A 50 2.99 -0.81 -4.25
C SER A 50 3.90 -2.03 -4.08
N PRO A 51 3.40 -3.25 -4.32
CA PRO A 51 4.27 -4.41 -4.42
C PRO A 51 5.35 -4.12 -5.46
N ALA A 52 6.63 -4.16 -5.06
CA ALA A 52 7.70 -4.09 -6.02
C ALA A 52 7.54 -5.29 -6.97
N PRO A 53 7.59 -5.10 -8.31
CA PRO A 53 7.75 -6.25 -9.18
C PRO A 53 8.97 -7.03 -8.69
N PRO A 54 8.92 -8.38 -8.64
CA PRO A 54 10.07 -9.17 -8.23
C PRO A 54 11.26 -8.71 -9.07
N SER A 55 12.32 -8.26 -8.40
CA SER A 55 13.56 -7.90 -9.09
C SER A 55 14.04 -9.15 -9.81
N ILE A 56 13.81 -9.24 -11.12
CA ILE A 56 14.45 -10.24 -11.96
C ILE A 56 15.94 -9.94 -11.83
N ARG A 57 16.67 -10.76 -11.05
CA ARG A 57 18.12 -10.84 -11.18
C ARG A 57 18.36 -11.33 -12.61
N MET A 58 18.67 -10.40 -13.51
CA MET A 58 19.38 -10.74 -14.74
C MET A 58 20.77 -11.20 -14.30
N GLY A 59 20.93 -12.52 -14.22
CA GLY A 59 22.22 -13.19 -14.26
C GLY A 59 22.56 -13.60 -15.68
#